data_AF-A0A0G0GC61-F1
#
_entry.id   AF-A0A0G0GC61-F1
#
_cell.length_a   1.000
_cell.length_b   1.000
_cell.length_c   1.000
_cell.angle_alpha   90.00
_cell.angle_beta   90.00
_cell.angle_gamma   90.00
#
_symmetry.space_group_name_H-M   'P 1'
#
loop_
_entity.id
_entity.type
_entity.pdbx_description
1 polymer ?
#
loop_
_entity_poly.entity_id
_entity_poly.type
_entity_poly.pdbx_seq_one_letter_code
_entity_poly.pdbx_strand_id
1 'polypeptide(L)'
;MKTDYSELKGEEVIFINDAGEDEPQEVLDSYFIDIEEFDEFYNESTSLCVVSARKGMGKSALLSRLEYKLRNSSDYENPIIVRSTGNALLGLGDFQGKDQAYLENYWKQIVCKKINIEIGKLIGFALADNEISMVEAAELEGIKSKNLVGALVSRIKGKIPYLNLELKKSIPDNWEQLLKTYQESHSKSAVWVLIDDIDAKYLDTEEYQIRIGSFFSAIRGLVHDVKNLNIRVTVRTDVWHNLRYLEDLDKLEQYLIEINWTKNRTKEMLAKRISSNAFKAANMMLGKGKNL
;
A
#
# COMPACT_ATOMS: atom_id res chain seq x y z
N MET A 1 -46.86 24.32 -11.79
CA MET A 1 -45.84 24.15 -10.74
C MET A 1 -44.49 24.18 -11.42
N LYS A 2 -43.75 25.30 -11.35
CA LYS A 2 -42.38 25.37 -11.85
C LYS A 2 -41.50 24.76 -10.77
N THR A 3 -40.88 23.62 -11.06
CA THR A 3 -39.84 23.08 -10.19
C THR A 3 -38.68 24.06 -10.24
N ASP A 4 -38.42 24.69 -9.10
CA ASP A 4 -37.28 25.60 -8.93
C ASP A 4 -36.02 24.74 -8.76
N TYR A 5 -35.09 24.88 -9.71
CA TYR A 5 -33.81 24.16 -9.71
C TYR A 5 -32.67 25.02 -9.15
N SER A 6 -32.97 26.19 -8.56
CA SER A 6 -31.97 27.15 -8.08
C SER A 6 -31.16 26.71 -6.85
N GLU A 7 -31.52 25.60 -6.19
CA GLU A 7 -30.79 25.08 -5.02
C GLU A 7 -29.80 23.96 -5.32
N LEU A 8 -29.71 23.48 -6.56
CA LEU A 8 -28.57 22.66 -6.96
C LEU A 8 -27.44 23.61 -7.38
N LYS A 9 -26.56 23.94 -6.43
CA LYS A 9 -25.23 24.46 -6.79
C LYS A 9 -24.57 23.44 -7.72
N GLY A 10 -24.66 23.68 -9.02
CA GLY A 10 -24.15 22.78 -10.06
C GLY A 10 -22.65 22.49 -9.96
N GLU A 11 -21.93 23.29 -9.17
CA GLU A 11 -20.49 23.11 -8.88
C GLU A 11 -20.21 22.07 -7.79
N GLU A 12 -21.14 21.78 -6.86
CA GLU A 12 -20.86 20.87 -5.74
C GLU A 12 -21.11 19.37 -6.07
N VAL A 13 -21.76 19.07 -7.20
CA VAL A 13 -22.23 17.70 -7.53
C VAL A 13 -21.27 16.96 -8.49
N ILE A 14 -20.24 17.63 -9.01
CA ILE A 14 -19.31 17.09 -10.00
C ILE A 14 -17.86 17.32 -9.53
N PHE A 15 -17.56 17.08 -8.25
CA PHE A 15 -16.18 17.12 -7.77
C PHE A 15 -15.41 15.91 -8.32
N ILE A 16 -14.85 16.13 -9.51
CA ILE A 16 -13.76 15.39 -10.10
C ILE A 16 -12.56 15.65 -9.19
N ASN A 17 -12.07 14.62 -8.50
CA ASN A 17 -10.75 14.76 -7.92
C ASN A 17 -9.72 14.49 -9.03
N ASP A 18 -8.75 15.39 -9.19
CA ASP A 18 -7.68 15.20 -10.16
C ASP A 18 -6.76 14.04 -9.74
N ALA A 19 -6.71 13.74 -8.45
CA ALA A 19 -6.09 12.57 -7.86
C ALA A 19 -7.09 11.40 -7.80
N GLY A 20 -6.90 10.39 -8.65
CA GLY A 20 -7.80 9.22 -8.70
C GLY A 20 -7.77 8.38 -7.42
N GLU A 21 -6.69 8.43 -6.65
CA GLU A 21 -6.52 7.79 -5.34
C GLU A 21 -7.36 8.42 -4.22
N ASP A 22 -7.77 9.68 -4.39
CA ASP A 22 -8.61 10.39 -3.42
C ASP A 22 -10.12 10.24 -3.74
N GLU A 23 -10.47 9.63 -4.87
CA GLU A 23 -11.84 9.29 -5.20
C GLU A 23 -12.28 8.04 -4.41
N PRO A 24 -13.57 7.90 -4.06
CA PRO A 24 -14.06 6.66 -3.47
C PRO A 24 -13.79 5.48 -4.42
N GLN A 25 -13.37 4.34 -3.87
CA GLN A 25 -12.90 3.20 -4.67
C GLN A 25 -13.90 2.73 -5.74
N GLU A 26 -15.20 2.70 -5.42
CA GLU A 26 -16.28 2.37 -6.37
C GLU A 26 -16.33 3.31 -7.57
N VAL A 27 -15.94 4.58 -7.38
CA VAL A 27 -15.86 5.58 -8.44
C VAL A 27 -14.67 5.28 -9.34
N LEU A 28 -13.49 5.09 -8.75
CA LEU A 28 -12.30 4.72 -9.49
C LEU A 28 -12.54 3.45 -10.35
N ASP A 29 -13.10 2.41 -9.74
CA ASP A 29 -13.36 1.13 -10.41
C ASP A 29 -14.33 1.23 -11.58
N SER A 30 -15.28 2.17 -11.54
CA SER A 30 -16.27 2.35 -12.60
C SER A 30 -15.69 2.85 -13.93
N TYR A 31 -14.51 3.47 -13.90
CA TYR A 31 -13.83 3.95 -15.11
C TYR A 31 -12.41 3.45 -15.27
N PHE A 32 -11.88 2.69 -14.30
CA PHE A 32 -10.57 2.05 -14.41
C PHE A 32 -10.53 1.16 -15.66
N ILE A 33 -9.43 1.24 -16.40
CA ILE A 33 -9.19 0.39 -17.56
C ILE A 33 -8.14 -0.63 -17.17
N ASP A 34 -8.58 -1.87 -16.98
CA ASP A 34 -7.70 -3.02 -16.93
C ASP A 34 -7.16 -3.30 -18.34
N ILE A 35 -5.84 -3.40 -18.45
CA ILE A 35 -5.11 -3.75 -19.69
C ILE A 35 -4.28 -4.99 -19.42
N GLU A 36 -3.94 -5.77 -20.46
CA GLU A 36 -3.19 -7.03 -20.34
C GLU A 36 -1.85 -6.85 -19.61
N GLU A 37 -1.21 -5.69 -19.77
CA GLU A 37 0.04 -5.35 -19.08
C GLU A 37 -0.10 -5.31 -17.55
N PHE A 38 -1.32 -5.25 -17.00
CA PHE A 38 -1.58 -5.28 -15.56
C PHE A 38 -1.84 -6.69 -15.02
N ASP A 39 -1.97 -7.72 -15.88
CA ASP A 39 -2.28 -9.07 -15.41
C ASP A 39 -1.18 -9.60 -14.48
N GLU A 40 0.08 -9.36 -14.82
CA GLU A 40 1.23 -9.69 -13.97
C GLU A 40 1.19 -8.94 -12.62
N PHE A 41 0.74 -7.68 -12.63
CA PHE A 41 0.57 -6.89 -11.41
C PHE A 41 -0.46 -7.50 -10.46
N TYR A 42 -1.52 -8.12 -10.98
CA TYR A 42 -2.56 -8.77 -10.19
C TYR A 42 -2.23 -10.22 -9.80
N ASN A 43 -1.25 -10.84 -10.45
CA ASN A 43 -0.95 -12.25 -10.28
C ASN A 43 -0.16 -12.53 -8.98
N GLU A 44 -0.72 -13.39 -8.12
CA GLU A 44 -0.09 -13.82 -6.87
C GLU A 44 1.19 -14.65 -7.08
N SER A 45 1.35 -15.33 -8.22
CA SER A 45 2.60 -16.04 -8.52
C SER A 45 3.76 -15.09 -8.84
N THR A 46 3.46 -13.82 -9.15
CA THR A 46 4.47 -12.80 -9.38
C THR A 46 4.76 -12.10 -8.07
N SER A 47 5.84 -12.49 -7.40
CA SER A 47 6.15 -11.99 -6.05
C SER A 47 6.60 -10.53 -6.03
N LEU A 48 7.11 -9.97 -7.13
CA LEU A 48 7.55 -8.58 -7.22
C LEU A 48 7.07 -7.92 -8.52
N CYS A 49 6.48 -6.73 -8.40
CA CYS A 49 6.29 -5.84 -9.54
C CYS A 49 6.71 -4.41 -9.17
N VAL A 50 7.40 -3.75 -10.10
CA VAL A 50 7.75 -2.34 -10.03
C VAL A 50 7.03 -1.63 -11.18
N VAL A 51 6.10 -0.73 -10.83
CA VAL A 51 5.33 0.04 -11.79
C VAL A 51 6.02 1.38 -12.02
N SER A 52 6.41 1.64 -13.26
CA SER A 52 7.02 2.91 -13.67
C SER A 52 6.06 3.72 -14.53
N ALA A 53 5.81 4.96 -14.12
CA ALA A 53 5.02 5.90 -14.92
C ALA A 53 5.26 7.35 -14.48
N ARG A 54 5.03 8.30 -15.41
CA ARG A 54 5.04 9.74 -15.09
C ARG A 54 3.97 10.10 -14.05
N LYS A 55 4.11 11.27 -13.42
CA LYS A 55 3.09 11.79 -12.50
C LYS A 55 1.75 11.94 -13.23
N GLY A 56 0.65 11.56 -12.58
CA GLY A 56 -0.70 11.62 -13.15
C GLY A 56 -1.06 10.49 -14.12
N MET A 57 -0.20 9.46 -14.27
CA MET A 57 -0.48 8.31 -15.14
C MET A 57 -1.23 7.16 -14.45
N GLY A 58 -1.68 7.32 -13.20
CA GLY A 58 -2.51 6.33 -12.51
C GLY A 58 -1.76 5.23 -11.73
N LYS A 59 -0.52 5.49 -11.28
CA LYS A 59 0.24 4.54 -10.44
C LYS A 59 -0.49 4.21 -9.12
N SER A 60 -0.87 5.24 -8.38
CA SER A 60 -1.63 5.15 -7.14
C SER A 60 -3.03 4.55 -7.34
N ALA A 61 -3.65 4.83 -8.50
CA ALA A 61 -4.89 4.22 -8.92
C ALA A 61 -4.75 2.70 -9.15
N LEU A 62 -3.68 2.23 -9.78
CA LEU A 62 -3.41 0.81 -9.99
C LEU A 62 -3.20 0.07 -8.66
N LEU A 63 -2.48 0.67 -7.70
CA LEU A 63 -2.35 0.10 -6.35
C LEU A 63 -3.71 0.02 -5.63
N SER A 64 -4.54 1.06 -5.74
CA SER A 64 -5.87 1.09 -5.13
C SER A 64 -6.81 0.06 -5.76
N ARG A 65 -6.73 -0.10 -7.08
CA ARG A 65 -7.44 -1.14 -7.83
C ARG A 65 -7.04 -2.54 -7.38
N LEU A 66 -5.75 -2.81 -7.19
CA LEU A 66 -5.29 -4.10 -6.64
C LEU A 66 -5.78 -4.29 -5.21
N GLU A 67 -5.68 -3.29 -4.34
CA GLU A 67 -6.20 -3.38 -2.97
C GLU A 67 -7.69 -3.73 -2.96
N TYR A 68 -8.49 -3.12 -3.82
CA TYR A 68 -9.89 -3.46 -3.98
C TYR A 68 -10.09 -4.91 -4.42
N LYS A 69 -9.33 -5.38 -5.41
CA LYS A 69 -9.39 -6.78 -5.86
C LYS A 69 -9.02 -7.75 -4.73
N LEU A 70 -7.95 -7.47 -3.98
CA LEU A 70 -7.52 -8.28 -2.83
C LEU A 70 -8.62 -8.39 -1.77
N ARG A 71 -9.38 -7.32 -1.52
CA ARG A 71 -10.44 -7.32 -0.49
C ARG A 71 -11.74 -7.98 -0.94
N ASN A 72 -12.03 -7.98 -2.23
CA ASN A 72 -13.37 -8.28 -2.74
C ASN A 72 -13.44 -9.44 -3.74
N SER A 73 -12.31 -9.89 -4.31
CA SER A 73 -12.29 -11.05 -5.21
C SER A 73 -12.10 -12.34 -4.43
N SER A 74 -12.77 -13.41 -4.88
CA SER A 74 -12.55 -14.78 -4.41
C SER A 74 -11.24 -15.39 -4.90
N ASP A 75 -10.53 -14.71 -5.82
CA ASP A 75 -9.27 -15.20 -6.39
C ASP A 75 -8.11 -15.17 -5.39
N TYR A 76 -8.24 -14.40 -4.30
CA TYR A 76 -7.19 -14.23 -3.29
C TYR A 76 -7.63 -14.85 -1.96
N GLU A 77 -6.92 -15.86 -1.49
CA GLU A 77 -7.21 -16.54 -0.22
C GLU A 77 -6.63 -15.72 0.96
N ASN A 78 -7.51 -15.13 1.78
CA ASN A 78 -7.17 -14.42 3.02
C ASN A 78 -5.95 -13.47 2.93
N PRO A 79 -5.93 -12.49 1.99
CA PRO A 79 -4.77 -11.64 1.79
C PRO A 79 -4.56 -10.68 2.96
N ILE A 80 -3.31 -10.55 3.40
CA ILE A 80 -2.88 -9.55 4.38
C ILE A 80 -2.34 -8.35 3.61
N ILE A 81 -3.04 -7.22 3.69
CA ILE A 81 -2.71 -6.02 2.90
C ILE A 81 -1.94 -5.02 3.75
N VAL A 82 -0.72 -4.70 3.34
CA VAL A 82 0.18 -3.73 3.99
C VAL A 82 0.41 -2.56 3.04
N ARG A 83 -0.27 -1.43 3.28
CA ARG A 83 -0.10 -0.23 2.47
C ARG A 83 0.86 0.77 3.12
N SER A 84 1.75 1.36 2.32
CA SER A 84 2.69 2.39 2.77
C SER A 84 3.09 3.34 1.62
N THR A 85 3.67 4.47 1.97
CA THR A 85 4.36 5.36 1.02
C THR A 85 5.86 5.37 1.27
N GLY A 86 6.66 5.80 0.29
CA GLY A 86 8.10 6.01 0.48
C GLY A 86 8.41 6.92 1.66
N ASN A 87 7.70 8.05 1.78
CA ASN A 87 7.85 8.97 2.91
C ASN A 87 7.56 8.30 4.26
N ALA A 88 6.52 7.46 4.33
CA ALA A 88 6.18 6.76 5.57
C ALA A 88 7.29 5.77 5.98
N LEU A 89 7.85 5.03 5.02
CA LEU A 89 8.95 4.10 5.29
C LEU A 89 10.25 4.85 5.65
N LEU A 90 10.57 5.94 4.96
CA LEU A 90 11.72 6.80 5.28
C LEU A 90 11.61 7.37 6.71
N GLY A 91 10.40 7.66 7.18
CA GLY A 91 10.16 8.12 8.55
C GLY A 91 10.46 7.09 9.64
N LEU A 92 10.69 5.82 9.28
CA LEU A 92 10.98 4.73 10.22
C LEU A 92 12.49 4.56 10.49
N GLY A 93 13.36 5.32 9.82
CA GLY A 93 14.80 5.14 9.94
C GLY A 93 15.65 6.36 9.60
N ASP A 94 16.97 6.21 9.79
CA ASP A 94 17.99 7.19 9.40
C ASP A 94 18.83 6.64 8.25
N PHE A 95 18.89 7.40 7.15
CA PHE A 95 19.45 6.99 5.86
C PHE A 95 20.68 7.83 5.46
N GLN A 96 21.19 8.71 6.34
CA GLN A 96 22.29 9.60 6.01
C GLN A 96 23.67 8.92 6.12
N GLY A 97 24.53 9.15 5.12
CA GLY A 97 25.96 8.80 5.17
C GLY A 97 26.26 7.31 5.24
N LYS A 98 25.38 6.47 4.70
CA LYS A 98 25.51 5.01 4.69
C LYS A 98 25.82 4.50 3.29
N ASP A 99 26.58 3.41 3.21
CA ASP A 99 26.84 2.71 1.95
C ASP A 99 25.64 1.88 1.48
N GLN A 100 25.70 1.42 0.23
CA GLN A 100 24.64 0.67 -0.43
C GLN A 100 24.28 -0.64 0.30
N ALA A 101 25.26 -1.39 0.79
CA ALA A 101 25.05 -2.69 1.43
C ALA A 101 24.39 -2.54 2.81
N TYR A 102 24.80 -1.52 3.57
CA TYR A 102 24.13 -1.14 4.79
C TYR A 102 22.68 -0.74 4.51
N LEU A 103 22.46 0.13 3.51
CA LEU A 103 21.13 0.63 3.17
C LEU A 103 20.21 -0.48 2.67
N GLU A 104 20.72 -1.46 1.94
CA GLU A 104 19.92 -2.62 1.52
C GLU A 104 19.42 -3.41 2.73
N ASN A 105 20.33 -3.81 3.63
CA ASN A 105 19.95 -4.54 4.83
C ASN A 105 19.02 -3.72 5.73
N TYR A 106 19.26 -2.41 5.80
CA TYR A 106 18.43 -1.49 6.57
C TYR A 106 17.01 -1.41 6.00
N TRP A 107 16.87 -1.30 4.67
CA TRP A 107 15.57 -1.34 4.00
C TRP A 107 14.83 -2.65 4.24
N LYS A 108 15.53 -3.81 4.24
CA LYS A 108 14.91 -5.10 4.61
C LYS A 108 14.27 -5.04 5.99
N GLN A 109 14.99 -4.50 6.98
CA GLN A 109 14.49 -4.35 8.34
C GLN A 109 13.30 -3.38 8.41
N ILE A 110 13.36 -2.23 7.73
CA ILE A 110 12.26 -1.24 7.72
C ILE A 110 10.98 -1.83 7.10
N VAL A 111 11.09 -2.49 5.94
CA VAL A 111 9.95 -3.12 5.27
C VAL A 111 9.37 -4.25 6.13
N CYS A 112 10.22 -5.14 6.66
CA CYS A 112 9.76 -6.21 7.55
C CYS A 112 9.11 -5.67 8.82
N LYS A 113 9.68 -4.62 9.42
CA LYS A 113 9.09 -3.95 10.59
C LYS A 113 7.68 -3.45 10.29
N LYS A 114 7.50 -2.74 9.17
CA LYS A 114 6.17 -2.26 8.74
C LYS A 114 5.18 -3.40 8.55
N ILE A 115 5.59 -4.50 7.90
CA ILE A 115 4.75 -5.68 7.69
C ILE A 115 4.34 -6.30 9.04
N ASN A 116 5.31 -6.57 9.92
CA ASN A 116 5.05 -7.18 11.21
C ASN A 116 4.12 -6.33 12.08
N ILE A 117 4.24 -5.00 12.01
CA ILE A 117 3.34 -4.08 12.71
C ILE A 117 1.90 -4.20 12.19
N GLU A 118 1.69 -4.25 10.87
CA GLU A 118 0.33 -4.40 10.33
C GLU A 118 -0.26 -5.78 10.63
N ILE A 119 0.55 -6.85 10.55
CA ILE A 119 0.15 -8.19 10.99
C ILE A 119 -0.25 -8.18 12.47
N GLY A 120 0.60 -7.58 13.32
CA GLY A 120 0.35 -7.45 14.75
C GLY A 120 -0.94 -6.70 15.07
N LYS A 121 -1.30 -5.67 14.29
CA LYS A 121 -2.61 -5.00 14.44
C LYS A 121 -3.77 -5.95 14.15
N LEU A 122 -3.72 -6.68 13.02
CA LEU A 122 -4.77 -7.65 12.63
C LEU A 122 -4.96 -8.73 13.69
N ILE A 123 -3.84 -9.25 14.19
CA ILE A 123 -3.78 -10.23 15.28
C ILE A 123 -4.31 -9.66 16.60
N GLY A 124 -3.94 -8.42 16.95
CA GLY A 124 -4.42 -7.74 18.15
C GLY A 124 -5.94 -7.53 18.15
N PHE A 125 -6.56 -7.54 16.96
CA PHE A 125 -8.02 -7.61 16.81
C PHE A 125 -8.58 -9.04 16.94
N ALA A 126 -7.75 -10.09 16.82
CA ALA A 126 -8.14 -11.48 16.60
C ALA A 126 -8.19 -12.41 17.83
N LEU A 127 -7.31 -12.31 18.87
CA LEU A 127 -7.50 -12.80 20.27
C LEU A 127 -6.18 -13.00 21.05
N ALA A 128 -6.34 -13.23 22.36
CA ALA A 128 -5.32 -13.51 23.36
C ALA A 128 -4.39 -14.70 23.06
N ASP A 129 -3.12 -14.48 23.40
CA ASP A 129 -1.99 -15.40 23.61
C ASP A 129 -1.04 -15.77 22.45
N ASN A 130 0.25 -15.57 22.79
CA ASN A 130 1.54 -15.80 22.09
C ASN A 130 1.97 -14.88 20.94
N GLU A 131 1.20 -13.84 20.59
CA GLU A 131 1.55 -12.87 19.53
C GLU A 131 2.02 -11.50 20.05
N ILE A 132 2.42 -11.49 21.32
CA ILE A 132 2.64 -10.28 22.13
C ILE A 132 3.70 -9.35 21.52
N SER A 133 4.78 -9.87 20.90
CA SER A 133 5.88 -9.02 20.39
C SER A 133 5.50 -8.17 19.17
N MET A 134 4.67 -8.70 18.25
CA MET A 134 4.20 -7.95 17.07
C MET A 134 3.17 -6.89 17.47
N VAL A 135 2.30 -7.24 18.43
CA VAL A 135 1.32 -6.31 19.00
C VAL A 135 2.03 -5.19 19.77
N GLU A 136 2.99 -5.52 20.64
CA GLU A 136 3.78 -4.54 21.39
C GLU A 136 4.55 -3.58 20.46
N ALA A 137 5.13 -4.09 19.38
CA ALA A 137 5.80 -3.26 18.37
C ALA A 137 4.85 -2.29 17.67
N ALA A 138 3.65 -2.75 17.29
CA ALA A 138 2.62 -1.93 16.67
C ALA A 138 2.08 -0.86 17.61
N GLU A 139 1.94 -1.19 18.89
CA GLU A 139 1.51 -0.27 19.94
C GLU A 139 2.58 0.81 20.24
N LEU A 140 3.87 0.43 20.26
CA LEU A 140 4.99 1.36 20.47
C LEU A 140 5.11 2.42 19.38
N GLU A 141 4.87 2.09 18.10
CA GLU A 141 4.87 3.09 17.03
C GLU A 141 3.61 3.98 17.03
N GLY A 142 2.46 3.44 17.46
CA GLY A 142 1.22 4.22 17.64
C GLY A 142 1.28 5.25 18.79
N ILE A 143 2.24 5.12 19.71
CA ILE A 143 2.39 6.02 20.88
C ILE A 143 2.90 7.43 20.51
N LYS A 144 3.35 7.68 19.27
CA LYS A 144 3.54 9.08 18.82
C LYS A 144 2.21 9.83 18.57
N SER A 145 1.06 9.14 18.57
CA SER A 145 -0.26 9.76 18.50
C SER A 145 -1.17 9.33 19.66
N LYS A 146 -0.82 9.77 20.88
CA LYS A 146 -1.69 10.04 22.05
C LYS A 146 -2.87 9.06 22.34
N ASN A 147 -2.75 8.39 23.50
CA ASN A 147 -3.84 8.00 24.42
C ASN A 147 -4.68 6.71 24.21
N LEU A 148 -4.24 5.69 23.46
CA LEU A 148 -4.99 4.40 23.42
C LEU A 148 -4.52 3.32 24.42
N VAL A 149 -3.26 3.35 24.84
CA VAL A 149 -2.64 2.32 25.70
C VAL A 149 -3.36 2.17 27.05
N GLY A 150 -3.80 3.29 27.65
CA GLY A 150 -4.54 3.25 28.91
C GLY A 150 -5.94 2.64 28.79
N ALA A 151 -6.56 2.68 27.61
CA ALA A 151 -7.94 2.24 27.38
C ALA A 151 -8.03 0.75 27.01
N LEU A 152 -7.01 0.20 26.33
CA LEU A 152 -6.97 -1.23 25.97
C LEU A 152 -6.45 -2.09 27.12
N VAL A 153 -5.38 -1.66 27.81
CA VAL A 153 -4.84 -2.35 28.99
C VAL A 153 -5.85 -2.40 30.15
N SER A 154 -6.70 -1.38 30.30
CA SER A 154 -7.75 -1.38 31.34
C SER A 154 -8.91 -2.33 31.02
N ARG A 155 -9.22 -2.59 29.74
CA ARG A 155 -10.27 -3.55 29.34
C ARG A 155 -9.85 -5.00 29.53
N ILE A 156 -8.56 -5.31 29.41
CA ILE A 156 -8.03 -6.67 29.62
C ILE A 156 -7.93 -7.00 31.11
N LYS A 157 -7.51 -6.06 31.95
CA LYS A 157 -7.47 -6.25 33.43
C LYS A 157 -8.83 -6.53 34.06
N GLY A 158 -9.93 -6.13 33.44
CA GLY A 158 -11.28 -6.30 33.99
C GLY A 158 -11.87 -7.71 33.86
N LYS A 159 -11.25 -8.63 33.10
CA LYS A 159 -11.89 -9.92 32.76
C LYS A 159 -11.10 -11.19 33.10
N ILE A 160 -9.83 -11.11 33.53
CA ILE A 160 -9.04 -12.30 33.88
C ILE A 160 -8.30 -12.06 35.21
N PRO A 161 -8.74 -12.66 36.34
CA PRO A 161 -8.20 -12.31 37.67
C PRO A 161 -6.78 -12.80 37.99
N TYR A 162 -6.04 -13.40 37.04
CA TYR A 162 -4.77 -14.08 37.37
C TYR A 162 -3.61 -13.90 36.37
N LEU A 163 -3.73 -13.05 35.34
CA LEU A 163 -2.61 -12.78 34.44
C LEU A 163 -1.68 -11.71 35.02
N ASN A 164 -0.68 -12.14 35.80
CA ASN A 164 0.54 -11.36 36.05
C ASN A 164 1.47 -11.52 34.83
N LEU A 165 1.16 -10.83 33.73
CA LEU A 165 2.13 -10.66 32.63
C LEU A 165 3.10 -9.55 33.02
N GLU A 166 4.34 -9.93 33.36
CA GLU A 166 5.47 -9.01 33.30
C GLU A 166 5.76 -8.70 31.83
N LEU A 167 5.40 -7.50 31.38
CA LEU A 167 5.73 -6.97 30.05
C LEU A 167 7.26 -6.91 29.89
N LYS A 168 7.85 -7.90 29.22
CA LYS A 168 9.22 -7.81 28.73
C LYS A 168 9.22 -6.88 27.51
N LYS A 169 9.69 -5.65 27.70
CA LYS A 169 9.99 -4.68 26.64
C LYS A 169 11.13 -5.17 25.71
N SER A 170 10.98 -6.26 24.98
CA SER A 170 11.96 -6.66 23.96
C SER A 170 11.40 -6.35 22.58
N ILE A 171 11.86 -5.24 22.00
CA ILE A 171 11.72 -4.97 20.57
C ILE A 171 12.50 -6.09 19.83
N PRO A 172 11.92 -6.75 18.82
CA PRO A 172 12.64 -7.76 18.04
C PRO A 172 13.92 -7.17 17.40
N ASP A 173 15.06 -7.83 17.60
CA ASP A 173 16.34 -7.43 16.99
C ASP A 173 16.43 -7.82 15.50
N ASN A 174 15.55 -8.70 15.01
CA ASN A 174 15.50 -9.14 13.61
C ASN A 174 14.05 -9.28 13.12
N TRP A 175 13.56 -8.27 12.41
CA TRP A 175 12.19 -8.21 11.89
C TRP A 175 11.94 -9.20 10.75
N GLU A 176 12.98 -9.50 9.97
CA GLU A 176 12.86 -10.44 8.86
C GLU A 176 12.61 -11.87 9.35
N GLN A 177 13.34 -12.29 10.39
CA GLN A 177 13.14 -13.61 10.99
C GLN A 177 11.73 -13.75 11.58
N LEU A 178 11.23 -12.71 12.24
CA LEU A 178 9.87 -12.70 12.77
C LEU A 178 8.81 -12.89 11.67
N LEU A 179 8.98 -12.18 10.54
CA LEU A 179 8.10 -12.31 9.39
C LEU A 179 8.16 -13.72 8.78
N LYS A 180 9.38 -14.27 8.62
CA LYS A 180 9.58 -15.64 8.13
C LYS A 180 8.84 -16.66 8.99
N THR A 181 9.00 -16.59 10.31
CA THR A 181 8.32 -17.49 11.25
C THR A 181 6.80 -17.36 11.20
N TYR A 182 6.28 -16.14 11.05
CA TYR A 182 4.84 -15.94 10.84
C TYR A 182 4.36 -16.61 9.55
N GLN A 183 5.04 -16.39 8.42
CA GLN A 183 4.68 -16.95 7.13
C GLN A 183 4.79 -18.49 7.08
N GLU A 184 5.75 -19.08 7.80
CA GLU A 184 5.85 -20.54 7.95
C GLU A 184 4.64 -21.15 8.65
N SER A 185 4.08 -20.46 9.65
CA SER A 185 2.89 -20.90 10.39
C SER A 185 1.56 -20.54 9.69
N HIS A 186 1.58 -19.58 8.77
CA HIS A 186 0.41 -19.05 8.06
C HIS A 186 0.55 -19.18 6.55
N SER A 187 0.97 -20.36 6.08
CA SER A 187 1.34 -20.61 4.68
C SER A 187 0.22 -20.44 3.64
N LYS A 188 -1.02 -20.22 4.07
CA LYS A 188 -2.17 -19.93 3.20
C LYS A 188 -2.48 -18.44 3.04
N SER A 189 -1.87 -17.57 3.84
CA SER A 189 -2.15 -16.14 3.83
C SER A 189 -1.00 -15.39 3.15
N ALA A 190 -1.20 -14.97 1.90
CA ALA A 190 -0.25 -14.12 1.23
C ALA A 190 -0.23 -12.71 1.83
N VAL A 191 0.97 -12.20 2.10
CA VAL A 191 1.18 -10.79 2.48
C VAL A 191 1.41 -9.98 1.22
N TRP A 192 0.59 -8.97 1.02
CA TRP A 192 0.64 -8.03 -0.10
C TRP A 192 1.09 -6.66 0.39
N VAL A 193 2.32 -6.26 0.02
CA VAL A 193 2.91 -4.97 0.38
C VAL A 193 2.76 -4.01 -0.79
N LEU A 194 1.96 -2.97 -0.60
CA LEU A 194 1.63 -1.96 -1.60
C LEU A 194 2.35 -0.66 -1.23
N ILE A 195 3.41 -0.31 -1.98
CA ILE A 195 4.29 0.83 -1.69
C ILE A 195 4.14 1.86 -2.80
N ASP A 196 3.53 3.00 -2.44
CA ASP A 196 3.38 4.14 -3.34
C ASP A 196 4.53 5.14 -3.18
N ASP A 197 4.83 5.90 -4.24
CA ASP A 197 5.78 7.02 -4.25
C ASP A 197 7.07 6.77 -3.43
N ILE A 198 7.79 5.68 -3.71
CA ILE A 198 9.08 5.42 -3.05
C ILE A 198 10.09 6.56 -3.27
N ASP A 199 9.93 7.24 -4.40
CA ASP A 199 10.73 8.37 -4.86
C ASP A 199 10.15 9.75 -4.50
N ALA A 200 9.29 9.79 -3.48
CA ALA A 200 8.79 11.04 -2.93
C ALA A 200 9.96 11.96 -2.54
N LYS A 201 9.95 13.19 -3.06
CA LYS A 201 11.01 14.20 -2.86
C LYS A 201 12.40 13.79 -3.37
N TYR A 202 12.48 12.82 -4.27
CA TYR A 202 13.74 12.45 -4.90
C TYR A 202 14.42 13.65 -5.56
N LEU A 203 15.70 13.81 -5.25
CA LEU A 203 16.63 14.69 -5.94
C LEU A 203 17.65 13.81 -6.63
N ASP A 204 18.11 14.24 -7.81
CA ASP A 204 19.08 13.47 -8.58
C ASP A 204 20.50 13.66 -8.04
N THR A 205 20.75 13.05 -6.89
CA THR A 205 22.05 13.01 -6.21
C THR A 205 22.44 11.57 -5.92
N GLU A 206 23.74 11.31 -5.83
CA GLU A 206 24.28 9.98 -5.52
C GLU A 206 23.67 9.39 -4.23
N GLU A 207 23.49 10.21 -3.19
CA GLU A 207 22.87 9.78 -1.93
C GLU A 207 21.44 9.25 -2.13
N TYR A 208 20.61 9.95 -2.91
CA TYR A 208 19.24 9.52 -3.18
C TYR A 208 19.20 8.31 -4.11
N GLN A 209 20.12 8.25 -5.08
CA GLN A 209 20.23 7.12 -6.00
C GLN A 209 20.61 5.83 -5.26
N ILE A 210 21.65 5.88 -4.43
CA ILE A 210 22.05 4.74 -3.58
C ILE A 210 20.89 4.37 -2.66
N ARG A 211 20.24 5.35 -2.01
CA ARG A 211 19.13 5.07 -1.09
C ARG A 211 17.97 4.35 -1.75
N ILE A 212 17.49 4.82 -2.90
CA ILE A 212 16.36 4.20 -3.60
C ILE A 212 16.80 2.92 -4.31
N GLY A 213 18.00 2.87 -4.89
CA GLY A 213 18.57 1.66 -5.47
C GLY A 213 18.68 0.53 -4.45
N SER A 214 19.21 0.80 -3.27
CA SER A 214 19.26 -0.16 -2.15
C SER A 214 17.88 -0.64 -1.71
N PHE A 215 16.83 0.19 -1.79
CA PHE A 215 15.47 -0.24 -1.50
C PHE A 215 15.00 -1.31 -2.49
N PHE A 216 15.27 -1.10 -3.78
CA PHE A 216 14.91 -2.02 -4.84
C PHE A 216 15.67 -3.36 -4.72
N SER A 217 16.97 -3.32 -4.40
CA SER A 217 17.74 -4.52 -4.06
C SER A 217 17.16 -5.25 -2.85
N ALA A 218 16.76 -4.50 -1.81
CA ALA A 218 16.22 -5.05 -0.58
C ALA A 218 14.90 -5.80 -0.78
N ILE A 219 13.92 -5.18 -1.44
CA ILE A 219 12.61 -5.82 -1.68
C ILE A 219 12.74 -7.06 -2.56
N ARG A 220 13.69 -7.06 -3.51
CA ARG A 220 13.99 -8.22 -4.33
C ARG A 220 14.53 -9.38 -3.52
N GLY A 221 15.47 -9.09 -2.62
CA GLY A 221 15.96 -10.09 -1.67
C GLY A 221 14.83 -10.63 -0.79
N LEU A 222 13.96 -9.76 -0.27
CA LEU A 222 12.85 -10.16 0.59
C LEU A 222 11.88 -11.12 -0.10
N VAL A 223 11.44 -10.85 -1.33
CA VAL A 223 10.50 -11.74 -2.03
C VAL A 223 11.12 -13.09 -2.40
N HIS A 224 12.44 -13.17 -2.48
CA HIS A 224 13.17 -14.42 -2.67
C HIS A 224 13.26 -15.21 -1.35
N ASP A 225 13.52 -14.53 -0.25
CA ASP A 225 13.82 -15.15 1.04
C ASP A 225 12.58 -15.43 1.89
N VAL A 226 11.47 -14.72 1.66
CA VAL A 226 10.22 -14.83 2.42
C VAL A 226 9.12 -15.40 1.54
N LYS A 227 8.59 -16.56 1.92
CA LYS A 227 7.48 -17.20 1.21
C LYS A 227 6.20 -16.40 1.32
N ASN A 228 5.35 -16.51 0.29
CA ASN A 228 4.04 -15.86 0.19
C ASN A 228 4.08 -14.35 0.45
N LEU A 229 5.20 -13.71 0.09
CA LEU A 229 5.36 -12.27 0.14
C LEU A 229 5.26 -11.70 -1.28
N ASN A 230 4.22 -10.90 -1.50
CA ASN A 230 3.99 -10.16 -2.72
C ASN A 230 4.27 -8.67 -2.47
N ILE A 231 5.15 -8.08 -3.25
CA ILE A 231 5.48 -6.65 -3.17
C ILE A 231 5.12 -5.98 -4.49
N ARG A 232 4.40 -4.86 -4.39
CA ARG A 232 4.02 -3.98 -5.50
C ARG A 232 4.48 -2.58 -5.18
N VAL A 233 5.39 -2.06 -5.99
CA VAL A 233 5.95 -0.72 -5.80
C VAL A 233 5.68 0.13 -7.01
N THR A 234 5.44 1.42 -6.80
CA THR A 234 5.39 2.40 -7.88
C THR A 234 6.52 3.39 -7.78
N VAL A 235 7.06 3.81 -8.94
CA VAL A 235 8.13 4.80 -9.05
C VAL A 235 7.90 5.71 -10.26
N ARG A 236 8.41 6.94 -10.24
CA ARG A 236 8.40 7.78 -11.44
C ARG A 236 9.39 7.26 -12.50
N THR A 237 9.02 7.43 -13.77
CA THR A 237 9.84 6.97 -14.91
C THR A 237 11.19 7.67 -15.00
N ASP A 238 11.26 8.98 -14.74
CA ASP A 238 12.51 9.75 -14.69
C ASP A 238 13.44 9.23 -13.59
N VAL A 239 12.88 8.95 -12.41
CA VAL A 239 13.66 8.39 -11.29
C VAL A 239 14.15 6.99 -11.63
N TRP A 240 13.28 6.10 -12.14
CA TRP A 240 13.68 4.77 -12.55
C TRP A 240 14.82 4.82 -13.58
N HIS A 241 14.73 5.69 -14.59
CA HIS A 241 15.78 5.86 -15.60
C HIS A 241 17.12 6.26 -14.98
N ASN A 242 17.10 7.17 -14.01
CA ASN A 242 18.30 7.61 -13.28
C ASN A 242 18.89 6.54 -12.36
N LEU A 243 18.20 5.44 -12.12
CA LEU A 243 18.73 4.35 -11.29
C LEU A 243 19.32 3.22 -12.14
N ARG A 244 18.97 3.09 -13.43
CA ARG A 244 19.29 1.92 -14.27
C ARG A 244 20.79 1.58 -14.40
N TYR A 245 21.69 2.52 -14.13
CA TYR A 245 23.13 2.23 -14.16
C TYR A 245 23.67 1.58 -12.88
N LEU A 246 22.85 1.44 -11.83
CA LEU A 246 23.23 0.70 -10.63
C LEU A 246 23.18 -0.80 -10.95
N GLU A 247 24.32 -1.48 -10.79
CA GLU A 247 24.55 -2.89 -11.20
C GLU A 247 23.46 -3.87 -10.74
N ASP A 248 22.91 -3.66 -9.54
CA ASP A 248 21.88 -4.54 -8.97
C ASP A 248 20.52 -4.41 -9.66
N LEU A 249 20.26 -3.28 -10.32
CA LEU A 249 18.96 -2.93 -10.89
C LEU A 249 18.75 -3.44 -12.32
N ASP A 250 19.79 -3.80 -13.06
CA ASP A 250 19.65 -4.48 -14.36
C ASP A 250 18.79 -5.74 -14.24
N LYS A 251 19.00 -6.47 -13.14
CA LYS A 251 18.26 -7.70 -12.84
C LYS A 251 16.82 -7.44 -12.36
N LEU A 252 16.45 -6.19 -12.11
CA LEU A 252 15.09 -5.80 -11.73
C LEU A 252 14.23 -5.38 -12.91
N GLU A 253 14.81 -5.15 -14.10
CA GLU A 253 14.04 -4.79 -15.30
C GLU A 253 12.96 -5.81 -15.64
N GLN A 254 13.20 -7.10 -15.33
CA GLN A 254 12.21 -8.16 -15.53
C GLN A 254 10.93 -8.01 -14.68
N TYR A 255 10.95 -7.22 -13.61
CA TYR A 255 9.79 -6.96 -12.76
C TYR A 255 9.12 -5.62 -13.09
N LEU A 256 9.60 -4.92 -14.12
CA LEU A 256 9.14 -3.58 -14.47
C LEU A 256 7.88 -3.64 -15.35
N ILE A 257 6.82 -2.97 -14.89
CA ILE A 257 5.61 -2.72 -15.67
C ILE A 257 5.54 -1.22 -15.98
N GLU A 258 5.69 -0.85 -17.24
CA GLU A 258 5.60 0.55 -17.67
C GLU A 258 4.16 0.90 -18.08
N ILE A 259 3.55 1.87 -17.38
CA ILE A 259 2.22 2.36 -17.76
C ILE A 259 2.36 3.31 -18.95
N ASN A 260 1.93 2.83 -20.11
CA ASN A 260 1.91 3.60 -21.35
C ASN A 260 0.46 3.80 -21.85
N TRP A 261 -0.06 5.02 -21.69
CA TRP A 261 -1.38 5.38 -22.18
C TRP A 261 -1.35 5.76 -23.66
N THR A 262 -1.91 4.90 -24.50
CA THR A 262 -2.15 5.24 -25.92
C THR A 262 -3.31 6.23 -26.03
N LYS A 263 -3.35 7.01 -27.12
CA LYS A 263 -4.45 7.95 -27.39
C LYS A 263 -5.83 7.28 -27.32
N ASN A 264 -5.95 6.03 -27.77
CA ASN A 264 -7.22 5.30 -27.74
C ASN A 264 -7.60 4.91 -26.31
N ARG A 265 -6.66 4.36 -25.53
CA ARG A 265 -6.89 4.02 -24.12
C ARG A 265 -7.25 5.26 -23.29
N THR A 266 -6.59 6.39 -23.52
CA THR A 266 -6.93 7.66 -22.85
C THR A 266 -8.34 8.13 -23.21
N LYS A 267 -8.74 8.06 -24.49
CA LYS A 267 -10.11 8.40 -24.91
C LYS A 267 -11.15 7.51 -24.26
N GLU A 268 -10.89 6.21 -24.21
CA GLU A 268 -11.79 5.25 -23.56
C GLU A 268 -11.93 5.56 -22.06
N MET A 269 -10.81 5.84 -21.37
CA MET A 269 -10.82 6.16 -19.94
C MET A 269 -11.64 7.41 -19.68
N LEU A 270 -11.44 8.46 -20.48
CA LEU A 270 -12.21 9.71 -20.39
C LEU A 270 -13.70 9.46 -20.67
N ALA A 271 -14.03 8.66 -21.70
CA ALA A 271 -15.42 8.34 -22.02
C ALA A 271 -16.11 7.57 -20.89
N LYS A 272 -15.43 6.57 -20.30
CA LYS A 272 -15.94 5.83 -19.13
C LYS A 272 -16.12 6.75 -17.92
N ARG A 273 -15.16 7.62 -17.65
CA ARG A 273 -15.22 8.58 -16.55
C ARG A 273 -16.39 9.55 -16.70
N ILE A 274 -16.57 10.14 -17.88
CA ILE A 274 -17.72 11.01 -18.19
C ILE A 274 -19.04 10.26 -18.02
N SER A 275 -19.12 9.04 -18.55
CA SER A 275 -20.35 8.23 -18.50
C SER A 275 -20.73 7.84 -17.07
N SER A 276 -19.76 7.38 -16.27
CA SER A 276 -19.97 7.04 -14.85
C SER A 276 -20.51 8.23 -14.06
N ASN A 277 -19.94 9.41 -14.28
CA ASN A 277 -20.36 10.63 -13.60
C ASN A 277 -21.74 11.11 -14.05
N ALA A 278 -22.02 11.08 -15.35
CA ALA A 278 -23.34 11.41 -15.89
C ALA A 278 -24.43 10.49 -15.31
N PHE A 279 -24.14 9.19 -15.20
CA PHE A 279 -25.06 8.22 -14.60
C PHE A 279 -25.30 8.49 -13.11
N LYS A 280 -24.27 8.82 -12.33
CA LYS A 280 -24.41 9.21 -10.91
C LYS A 280 -25.24 10.46 -10.73
N ALA A 281 -24.96 11.50 -11.53
CA ALA A 281 -25.72 12.75 -11.50
C ALA A 281 -27.21 12.49 -11.80
N ALA A 282 -27.50 11.68 -12.84
CA ALA A 282 -28.86 11.30 -13.17
C ALA A 282 -29.55 10.53 -12.02
N ASN A 283 -28.87 9.57 -11.39
CA ASN A 283 -29.41 8.82 -10.26
C ASN A 283 -29.67 9.70 -9.03
N MET A 284 -28.82 10.69 -8.75
CA MET A 284 -29.05 11.65 -7.67
C MET A 284 -30.27 12.54 -7.95
N MET A 285 -30.45 12.98 -9.21
CA MET A 285 -31.62 13.76 -9.62
C MET A 285 -32.91 12.94 -9.54
N LEU A 286 -32.87 11.65 -9.90
CA LEU A 286 -34.02 10.74 -9.83
C LEU A 286 -34.32 10.26 -8.40
N GLY A 287 -33.29 10.04 -7.58
CA GLY A 287 -33.39 9.55 -6.20
C GLY A 287 -33.94 10.59 -5.21
N LYS A 288 -33.79 11.87 -5.50
CA LYS A 288 -34.44 12.96 -4.75
C LYS A 288 -35.99 12.98 -4.90
N GLY A 289 -36.58 12.12 -5.73
CA GLY A 289 -38.03 11.98 -5.90
C GLY A 289 -38.70 10.83 -5.13
N LYS A 290 -37.96 10.05 -4.31
CA LYS A 290 -38.51 8.88 -3.60
C LYS A 290 -38.84 9.07 -2.11
N ASN A 291 -38.74 10.30 -1.60
CA ASN A 291 -39.29 10.68 -0.30
C ASN A 291 -40.39 11.74 -0.51
N LEU A 292 -41.59 11.28 -0.90
CA LEU A 292 -42.85 12.00 -0.80
C LEU A 292 -43.91 11.01 -0.33
#